data_AF-A0A3P7JZM8-F1
#
_entry.id   AF-A0A3P7JZM8-F1
#
_cell.length_a   1.000
_cell.length_b   1.000
_cell.length_c   1.000
_cell.angle_alpha   90.00
_cell.angle_beta   90.00
_cell.angle_gamma   90.00
#
_symmetry.space_group_name_H-M   'P 1'
#
loop_
_entity.id
_entity.type
_entity.pdbx_description
1 polymer ?
#
loop_
_entity_poly.entity_id
_entity_poly.type
_entity_poly.pdbx_seq_one_letter_code
_entity_poly.pdbx_strand_id
1 'polypeptide(L)'
;GNPCDQSMNQGEGQSLLLRYYYDKDSHRCYEFVYHGLRGNANNFLSEEDCEATCPVVPNPCEYGKPLKNAQNEPIICGGSESCPENYYCHIGSSPETTNCCPGSNDTCNLPLKVGKGTEKLRRWYYDREEKMCHQFIYRGLYGSANNFVTRETCQQNCEEMNPCGSGASLTDEAGRRIFCRPNRSDDCPNDYYCHRGSSFLTTQCCPRQGKPFFQKIP
;
A
#
# COMPACT_ATOMS: atom_id res chain seq x y z
N GLY A 1 18.94 31.51 -10.28
CA GLY A 1 18.66 30.81 -9.01
C GLY A 1 17.88 29.55 -9.31
N ASN A 2 17.86 28.59 -8.39
CA ASN A 2 17.01 27.40 -8.50
C ASN A 2 15.54 27.82 -8.69
N PRO A 3 14.84 27.34 -9.75
CA PRO A 3 13.42 27.60 -9.95
C PRO A 3 12.57 27.24 -8.73
N CYS A 4 12.87 26.11 -8.08
CA CYS A 4 12.03 25.51 -7.05
C CYS A 4 12.02 26.28 -5.71
N ASP A 5 12.92 27.25 -5.55
CA ASP A 5 12.99 28.11 -4.36
C ASP A 5 12.30 29.47 -4.57
N GLN A 6 11.88 29.78 -5.79
CA GLN A 6 11.28 31.07 -6.15
C GLN A 6 9.76 31.02 -5.96
N SER A 7 9.14 32.12 -5.55
CA SER A 7 7.67 32.21 -5.47
C SER A 7 7.05 32.25 -6.87
N MET A 8 5.76 31.92 -6.97
CA MET A 8 4.97 32.19 -8.18
C MET A 8 5.08 33.68 -8.56
N ASN A 9 5.22 33.97 -9.86
CA ASN A 9 5.24 35.34 -10.35
C ASN A 9 4.50 35.44 -11.70
N GLN A 10 3.35 36.11 -11.69
CA GLN A 10 2.49 36.31 -12.88
C GLN A 10 3.18 37.14 -13.98
N GLY A 11 4.27 37.83 -13.67
CA GLY A 11 4.95 38.71 -14.60
C GLY A 11 4.11 39.94 -14.95
N GLU A 12 4.38 40.48 -16.13
CA GLU A 12 3.72 41.67 -16.67
C GLU A 12 3.28 41.43 -18.12
N GLY A 13 2.44 42.33 -18.64
CA GLY A 13 1.89 42.25 -19.99
C GLY A 13 0.38 42.04 -20.00
N GLN A 14 -0.15 41.73 -21.19
CA GLN A 14 -1.58 41.54 -21.44
C GLN A 14 -1.91 40.11 -21.93
N SER A 15 -0.92 39.22 -21.99
CA SER A 15 -1.17 37.83 -22.39
C SER A 15 -1.82 37.07 -21.24
N LEU A 16 -2.59 36.02 -21.54
CA LEU A 16 -3.15 35.11 -20.55
C LEU A 16 -2.63 33.71 -20.84
N LEU A 17 -1.38 33.44 -20.48
CA LEU A 17 -0.72 32.18 -20.76
C LEU A 17 -0.86 31.26 -19.55
N LEU A 18 -1.51 30.11 -19.73
CA LEU A 18 -1.53 29.07 -18.70
C LEU A 18 -0.12 28.46 -18.58
N ARG A 19 0.43 28.50 -17.36
CA ARG A 19 1.75 27.99 -17.00
C ARG A 19 1.67 27.23 -15.69
N TYR A 20 2.75 26.54 -15.34
CA TYR A 20 2.86 25.83 -14.07
C TYR A 20 3.95 26.46 -13.21
N TYR A 21 3.75 26.50 -11.90
CA TYR A 21 4.79 26.85 -10.94
C TYR A 21 4.84 25.78 -9.85
N TYR A 22 6.02 25.56 -9.30
CA TYR A 22 6.25 24.71 -8.16
C TYR A 22 5.97 25.48 -6.86
N ASP A 23 5.04 24.96 -6.06
CA ASP A 23 4.79 25.42 -4.70
C ASP A 23 5.61 24.58 -3.72
N LYS A 24 6.53 25.25 -3.02
CA LYS A 24 7.49 24.59 -2.12
C LYS A 24 6.86 24.05 -0.85
N ASP A 25 5.75 24.63 -0.40
CA ASP A 25 5.13 24.29 0.87
C ASP A 25 4.28 23.01 0.72
N SER A 26 3.58 22.87 -0.41
CA SER A 26 2.82 21.66 -0.74
C SER A 26 3.57 20.64 -1.60
N HIS A 27 4.79 20.96 -2.06
CA HIS A 27 5.63 20.13 -2.93
C HIS A 27 4.92 19.70 -4.22
N ARG A 28 4.26 20.65 -4.89
CA ARG A 28 3.38 20.39 -6.04
C ARG A 28 3.52 21.44 -7.12
N CYS A 29 3.15 21.07 -8.35
CA CYS A 29 3.03 21.99 -9.46
C CYS A 29 1.58 22.44 -9.62
N TYR A 30 1.35 23.75 -9.63
CA TYR A 30 0.03 24.35 -9.84
C TYR A 30 0.00 25.22 -11.08
N GLU A 31 -1.16 25.24 -11.71
CA GLU A 31 -1.46 26.16 -12.80
C GLU A 31 -1.51 27.61 -12.30
N PHE A 32 -1.00 28.54 -13.10
CA PHE A 32 -1.16 29.97 -12.92
C PHE A 32 -1.18 30.69 -14.27
N VAL A 33 -1.69 31.92 -14.26
CA VAL A 33 -1.69 32.78 -15.45
C VAL A 33 -0.43 33.63 -15.46
N TYR A 34 0.37 33.48 -16.52
CA TYR A 34 1.54 34.30 -16.80
C TYR A 34 1.23 35.35 -17.88
N HIS A 35 1.63 36.59 -17.63
CA HIS A 35 1.25 37.75 -18.44
C HIS A 35 2.13 37.98 -19.68
N GLY A 36 3.18 37.16 -19.84
CA GLY A 36 4.00 37.05 -21.04
C GLY A 36 5.35 37.75 -20.97
N LEU A 37 5.58 38.65 -20.00
CA LEU A 37 6.84 39.37 -19.82
C LEU A 37 7.31 39.32 -18.36
N ARG A 38 8.63 39.48 -18.16
CA ARG A 38 9.28 39.43 -16.83
C ARG A 38 8.97 38.11 -16.10
N GLY A 39 8.77 38.16 -14.78
CA GLY A 39 8.60 36.96 -13.97
C GLY A 39 9.92 36.36 -13.54
N ASN A 40 9.91 35.06 -13.25
CA ASN A 40 11.06 34.35 -12.72
C ASN A 40 11.12 32.91 -13.27
N ALA A 41 12.09 32.11 -12.82
CA ALA A 41 12.34 30.79 -13.38
C ALA A 41 11.33 29.72 -12.92
N ASN A 42 10.53 30.00 -11.89
CA ASN A 42 9.44 29.12 -11.45
C ASN A 42 8.20 29.29 -12.35
N ASN A 43 8.40 28.99 -13.64
CA ASN A 43 7.42 29.16 -14.71
C ASN A 43 7.69 28.11 -15.78
N PHE A 44 6.89 27.06 -15.76
CA PHE A 44 7.00 25.88 -16.62
C PHE A 44 5.85 25.85 -17.63
N LEU A 45 6.13 25.30 -18.83
CA LEU A 45 5.12 25.19 -19.89
C LEU A 45 4.09 24.10 -19.61
N SER A 46 4.50 23.03 -18.92
CA SER A 46 3.66 21.89 -18.59
C SER A 46 3.83 21.46 -17.13
N GLU A 47 2.85 20.69 -16.62
CA GLU A 47 2.93 20.03 -15.30
C GLU A 47 4.18 19.12 -15.27
N GLU A 48 4.41 18.34 -16.34
CA GLU A 48 5.52 17.39 -16.45
C GLU A 48 6.89 18.08 -16.38
N ASP A 49 7.08 19.23 -17.06
CA ASP A 49 8.34 19.97 -16.99
C ASP A 49 8.63 20.47 -15.56
N CYS A 50 7.58 20.89 -14.85
CA CYS A 50 7.67 21.34 -13.47
C CYS A 50 8.03 20.17 -12.54
N GLU A 51 7.32 19.04 -12.66
CA GLU A 51 7.54 17.82 -11.88
C GLU A 51 8.91 17.19 -12.14
N ALA A 52 9.43 17.30 -13.37
CA ALA A 52 10.77 16.83 -13.73
C ALA A 52 11.89 17.74 -13.18
N THR A 53 11.60 19.02 -12.95
CA THR A 53 12.58 20.01 -12.50
C THR A 53 12.62 20.13 -10.98
N CYS A 54 11.47 20.01 -10.30
CA CYS A 54 11.31 20.28 -8.88
C CYS A 54 10.93 19.04 -8.06
N PRO A 55 11.26 19.00 -6.75
CA PRO A 55 11.02 17.83 -5.92
C PRO A 55 9.54 17.74 -5.52
N VAL A 56 8.72 17.19 -6.41
CA VAL A 56 7.28 16.97 -6.17
C VAL A 56 7.01 15.66 -5.43
N VAL A 57 5.90 15.62 -4.70
CA VAL A 57 5.38 14.34 -4.17
C VAL A 57 4.86 13.51 -5.35
N PRO A 58 5.39 12.30 -5.58
CA PRO A 58 4.98 11.49 -6.71
C PRO A 58 3.55 10.98 -6.53
N ASN A 59 2.82 10.81 -7.63
CA ASN A 59 1.51 10.17 -7.63
C ASN A 59 1.62 8.72 -7.12
N PRO A 60 0.98 8.35 -5.99
CA PRO A 60 1.06 6.99 -5.46
C PRO A 60 0.12 6.00 -6.16
N CYS A 61 -0.87 6.47 -6.92
CA CYS A 61 -1.91 5.62 -7.47
C CYS A 61 -1.42 4.86 -8.71
N GLU A 62 -1.62 3.53 -8.71
CA GLU A 62 -1.36 2.67 -9.86
C GLU A 62 -2.08 3.14 -11.13
N TYR A 63 -3.34 3.57 -10.98
CA TYR A 63 -4.15 4.11 -12.06
C TYR A 63 -4.79 5.42 -11.63
N GLY A 64 -4.85 6.38 -12.56
CA GLY A 64 -5.42 7.71 -12.29
C GLY A 64 -4.59 8.56 -11.32
N LYS A 65 -5.20 9.63 -10.82
CA LYS A 65 -4.64 10.53 -9.79
C LYS A 65 -5.39 10.34 -8.47
N PRO A 66 -4.83 10.73 -7.31
CA PRO A 66 -5.53 10.65 -6.04
C PRO A 66 -6.81 11.47 -6.03
N LEU A 67 -7.81 11.03 -5.27
CA LEU A 67 -9.02 11.82 -5.01
C LEU A 67 -8.63 13.14 -4.34
N LYS A 68 -9.21 14.24 -4.81
CA LYS A 68 -8.95 15.58 -4.28
C LYS A 68 -10.16 16.15 -3.54
N ASN A 69 -9.90 17.00 -2.55
CA ASN A 69 -10.90 17.78 -1.83
C ASN A 69 -11.34 19.03 -2.64
N ALA A 70 -12.20 19.87 -2.05
CA ALA A 70 -12.68 21.11 -2.67
C ALA A 70 -11.56 22.16 -2.90
N GLN A 71 -10.44 22.03 -2.20
CA GLN A 71 -9.24 22.85 -2.34
C GLN A 71 -8.25 22.29 -3.36
N ASN A 72 -8.63 21.24 -4.11
CA ASN A 72 -7.78 20.57 -5.11
C ASN A 72 -6.55 19.86 -4.51
N GLU A 73 -6.61 19.50 -3.22
CA GLU A 73 -5.57 18.76 -2.50
C GLU A 73 -5.97 17.28 -2.35
N PRO A 74 -5.04 16.32 -2.53
CA PRO A 74 -5.29 14.90 -2.30
C PRO A 74 -5.78 14.60 -0.90
N ILE A 75 -6.81 13.75 -0.83
CA ILE A 75 -7.36 13.25 0.41
C ILE A 75 -6.41 12.19 0.96
N ILE A 76 -5.83 12.46 2.14
CA ILE A 76 -5.05 11.51 2.93
C ILE A 76 -6.02 10.57 3.65
N CYS A 77 -5.71 9.27 3.68
CA CYS A 77 -6.55 8.25 4.29
C CYS A 77 -5.80 7.44 5.36
N GLY A 78 -6.50 6.62 6.12
CA GLY A 78 -5.93 5.76 7.16
C GLY A 78 -6.46 6.06 8.56
N GLY A 79 -6.23 5.13 9.49
CA GLY A 79 -6.81 5.21 10.84
C GLY A 79 -8.33 5.00 10.81
N SER A 80 -9.10 6.00 11.22
CA SER A 80 -10.57 6.00 11.19
C SER A 80 -11.17 6.43 9.84
N GLU A 81 -10.37 7.08 8.99
CA GLU A 81 -10.86 7.66 7.73
C GLU A 81 -10.83 6.62 6.61
N SER A 82 -11.99 6.39 5.98
CA SER A 82 -12.17 5.48 4.86
C SER A 82 -12.36 6.24 3.54
N CYS A 83 -11.90 5.65 2.44
CA CYS A 83 -12.11 6.23 1.12
C CYS A 83 -13.54 5.95 0.62
N PRO A 84 -14.11 6.85 -0.19
CA PRO A 84 -15.45 6.68 -0.76
C PRO A 84 -15.51 5.53 -1.77
N GLU A 85 -16.71 5.22 -2.22
CA GLU A 85 -16.95 4.17 -3.23
C GLU A 85 -16.07 4.36 -4.48
N ASN A 86 -15.54 3.26 -5.01
CA ASN A 86 -14.57 3.21 -6.13
C ASN A 86 -13.17 3.79 -5.83
N TYR A 87 -12.89 4.09 -4.56
CA TYR A 87 -11.55 4.43 -4.09
C TYR A 87 -11.15 3.49 -2.95
N TYR A 88 -9.88 3.11 -2.96
CA TYR A 88 -9.25 2.40 -1.86
C TYR A 88 -8.19 3.29 -1.21
N CYS A 89 -7.88 3.01 0.06
CA CYS A 89 -6.79 3.69 0.73
C CYS A 89 -5.45 3.08 0.30
N HIS A 90 -4.70 3.79 -0.53
CA HIS A 90 -3.31 3.43 -0.82
C HIS A 90 -2.43 3.79 0.38
N ILE A 91 -1.61 2.85 0.87
CA ILE A 91 -0.72 3.05 2.03
C ILE A 91 0.73 3.18 1.58
N GLY A 92 1.23 4.41 1.48
CA GLY A 92 2.58 4.75 1.05
C GLY A 92 3.64 4.64 2.15
N SER A 93 4.80 5.27 1.97
CA SER A 93 5.85 5.40 3.00
C SER A 93 5.62 6.60 3.92
N SER A 94 4.81 7.58 3.50
CA SER A 94 4.53 8.81 4.23
C SER A 94 3.04 9.18 4.13
N PRO A 95 2.54 10.12 4.94
CA PRO A 95 1.18 10.63 4.82
C PRO A 95 0.87 11.21 3.43
N GLU A 96 1.84 11.90 2.81
CA GLU A 96 1.67 12.55 1.50
C GLU A 96 1.54 11.54 0.35
N THR A 97 1.98 10.30 0.56
CA THR A 97 1.83 9.17 -0.38
C THR A 97 0.77 8.17 0.07
N THR A 98 0.01 8.48 1.14
CA THR A 98 -1.07 7.65 1.67
C THR A 98 -2.41 8.32 1.36
N ASN A 99 -2.95 8.07 0.17
CA ASN A 99 -4.12 8.76 -0.35
C ASN A 99 -5.22 7.81 -0.84
N CYS A 100 -6.41 8.36 -1.01
CA CYS A 100 -7.50 7.66 -1.70
C CYS A 100 -7.19 7.56 -3.19
N CYS A 101 -6.94 6.33 -3.66
CA CYS A 101 -6.63 6.03 -5.05
C CYS A 101 -7.81 5.33 -5.74
N PRO A 102 -8.07 5.60 -7.03
CA PRO A 102 -9.09 4.88 -7.78
C PRO A 102 -8.84 3.37 -7.77
N GLY A 103 -9.86 2.58 -7.48
CA GLY A 103 -9.74 1.13 -7.50
C GLY A 103 -10.88 0.39 -6.80
N SER A 104 -10.72 -0.92 -6.74
CA SER A 104 -11.68 -1.80 -6.09
C SER A 104 -11.38 -1.96 -4.60
N ASN A 105 -12.45 -2.05 -3.80
CA ASN A 105 -12.40 -2.46 -2.40
C ASN A 105 -12.52 -3.98 -2.23
N ASP A 106 -12.48 -4.75 -3.32
CA ASP A 106 -12.41 -6.22 -3.28
C ASP A 106 -11.00 -6.73 -2.90
N THR A 107 -10.50 -6.22 -1.77
CA THR A 107 -9.12 -6.29 -1.32
C THR A 107 -8.53 -7.69 -1.38
N CYS A 108 -9.22 -8.69 -0.84
CA CYS A 108 -8.72 -10.06 -0.72
C CYS A 108 -8.68 -10.82 -2.05
N ASN A 109 -9.20 -10.23 -3.12
CA ASN A 109 -9.20 -10.81 -4.45
C ASN A 109 -8.25 -10.09 -5.41
N LEU A 110 -7.66 -8.97 -4.97
CA LEU A 110 -6.66 -8.27 -5.74
C LEU A 110 -5.33 -9.04 -5.70
N PRO A 111 -4.59 -9.08 -6.81
CA PRO A 111 -3.26 -9.66 -6.82
C PRO A 111 -2.28 -8.86 -5.96
N LEU A 112 -1.23 -9.53 -5.51
CA LEU A 112 -0.06 -8.88 -4.92
C LEU A 112 0.50 -7.83 -5.89
N LYS A 113 0.69 -6.60 -5.41
CA LYS A 113 1.44 -5.55 -6.11
C LYS A 113 2.63 -5.08 -5.29
N VAL A 114 3.83 -5.45 -5.75
CA VAL A 114 5.12 -5.01 -5.16
C VAL A 114 5.32 -3.49 -5.31
N GLY A 115 4.68 -2.87 -6.30
CA GLY A 115 4.76 -1.44 -6.55
C GLY A 115 6.08 -0.99 -7.18
N LYS A 116 6.29 0.33 -7.22
CA LYS A 116 7.55 0.98 -7.64
C LYS A 116 8.01 1.98 -6.59
N GLY A 117 9.21 2.53 -6.79
CA GLY A 117 9.88 3.42 -5.84
C GLY A 117 11.12 2.78 -5.23
N THR A 118 11.82 3.49 -4.35
CA THR A 118 13.08 3.03 -3.73
C THR A 118 12.89 2.47 -2.34
N GLU A 119 11.68 2.57 -1.80
CA GLU A 119 11.37 2.13 -0.43
C GLU A 119 11.42 0.62 -0.29
N LYS A 120 11.63 0.16 0.94
CA LYS A 120 11.64 -1.26 1.32
C LYS A 120 10.73 -1.49 2.53
N LEU A 121 9.43 -1.35 2.30
CA LEU A 121 8.42 -1.42 3.36
C LEU A 121 7.98 -2.88 3.55
N ARG A 122 8.15 -3.43 4.75
CA ARG A 122 7.60 -4.75 5.09
C ARG A 122 6.09 -4.62 5.24
N ARG A 123 5.34 -5.35 4.40
CA ARG A 123 3.89 -5.33 4.35
C ARG A 123 3.34 -6.74 4.29
N TRP A 124 2.04 -6.86 4.49
CA TRP A 124 1.31 -8.11 4.38
C TRP A 124 0.34 -8.03 3.20
N TYR A 125 0.17 -9.12 2.47
CA TYR A 125 -0.88 -9.27 1.47
C TYR A 125 -1.58 -10.60 1.70
N TYR A 126 -2.84 -10.68 1.32
CA TYR A 126 -3.59 -11.91 1.31
C TYR A 126 -3.33 -12.68 0.01
N ASP A 127 -2.79 -13.88 0.13
CA ASP A 127 -2.65 -14.81 -0.97
C ASP A 127 -3.93 -15.66 -1.08
N ARG A 128 -4.63 -15.53 -2.20
CA ARG A 128 -5.93 -16.18 -2.41
C ARG A 128 -5.82 -17.66 -2.72
N GLU A 129 -4.72 -18.09 -3.32
CA GLU A 129 -4.45 -19.50 -3.63
C GLU A 129 -4.13 -20.23 -2.33
N GLU A 130 -3.32 -19.58 -1.50
CA GLU A 130 -2.96 -20.10 -0.19
C GLU A 130 -4.04 -19.84 0.87
N LYS A 131 -4.95 -18.88 0.70
CA LYS A 131 -5.92 -18.47 1.73
C LYS A 131 -5.25 -18.02 3.03
N MET A 132 -4.19 -17.22 2.91
CA MET A 132 -3.35 -16.81 4.03
C MET A 132 -2.66 -15.47 3.79
N CYS A 133 -2.38 -14.72 4.85
CA CYS A 133 -1.61 -13.50 4.80
C CYS A 133 -0.10 -13.78 4.80
N HIS A 134 0.62 -13.26 3.81
CA HIS A 134 2.08 -13.40 3.68
C HIS A 134 2.77 -12.04 3.69
N GLN A 135 4.01 -12.03 4.20
CA GLN A 135 4.86 -10.84 4.14
C GLN A 135 5.44 -10.65 2.74
N PHE A 136 5.55 -9.39 2.33
CA PHE A 136 6.29 -8.98 1.14
C PHE A 136 6.98 -7.63 1.36
N ILE A 137 7.89 -7.28 0.44
CA ILE A 137 8.52 -5.95 0.42
C ILE A 137 7.78 -5.09 -0.60
N TYR A 138 7.09 -4.07 -0.11
CA TYR A 138 6.42 -3.05 -0.91
C TYR A 138 7.36 -1.88 -1.20
N ARG A 139 7.34 -1.38 -2.44
CA ARG A 139 8.26 -0.32 -2.91
C ARG A 139 7.78 1.11 -2.69
N GLY A 140 6.60 1.28 -2.09
CA GLY A 140 6.08 2.55 -1.59
C GLY A 140 5.01 3.21 -2.46
N LEU A 141 5.04 3.00 -3.77
CA LEU A 141 4.09 3.60 -4.73
C LEU A 141 3.48 2.53 -5.64
N TYR A 142 2.32 2.84 -6.22
CA TYR A 142 1.66 2.04 -7.25
C TYR A 142 1.23 0.65 -6.77
N GLY A 143 0.71 0.59 -5.54
CA GLY A 143 0.18 -0.63 -4.92
C GLY A 143 -1.27 -0.93 -5.30
N SER A 144 -1.88 -1.84 -4.55
CA SER A 144 -3.31 -2.12 -4.54
C SER A 144 -3.83 -2.12 -3.11
N ALA A 145 -5.15 -2.28 -2.92
CA ALA A 145 -5.73 -2.39 -1.59
C ALA A 145 -5.26 -3.64 -0.82
N ASN A 146 -4.75 -4.67 -1.52
CA ASN A 146 -4.16 -5.87 -0.92
C ASN A 146 -2.74 -5.59 -0.41
N ASN A 147 -2.64 -4.67 0.53
CA ASN A 147 -1.41 -4.19 1.15
C ASN A 147 -1.71 -3.70 2.56
N PHE A 148 -1.39 -4.53 3.53
CA PHE A 148 -1.66 -4.31 4.94
C PHE A 148 -0.37 -4.01 5.70
N VAL A 149 -0.46 -3.13 6.71
CA VAL A 149 0.69 -2.77 7.55
C VAL A 149 1.05 -3.91 8.50
N THR A 150 0.04 -4.62 9.03
CA THR A 150 0.24 -5.71 9.99
C THR A 150 -0.45 -7.00 9.55
N ARG A 151 -0.04 -8.12 10.14
CA ARG A 151 -0.68 -9.42 9.88
C ARG A 151 -2.12 -9.42 10.33
N GLU A 152 -2.37 -8.86 11.50
CA GLU A 152 -3.67 -8.84 12.16
C GLU A 152 -4.69 -8.08 11.32
N THR A 153 -4.29 -6.95 10.72
CA THR A 153 -5.17 -6.20 9.82
C THR A 153 -5.46 -6.97 8.54
N CYS A 154 -4.48 -7.69 7.98
CA CYS A 154 -4.74 -8.60 6.85
C CYS A 154 -5.75 -9.71 7.23
N GLN A 155 -5.55 -10.36 8.38
CA GLN A 155 -6.41 -11.45 8.89
C GLN A 155 -7.84 -11.01 9.22
N GLN A 156 -8.01 -9.77 9.70
CA GLN A 156 -9.33 -9.21 9.98
C GLN A 156 -10.09 -8.85 8.71
N ASN A 157 -9.38 -8.42 7.66
CA ASN A 157 -9.99 -8.04 6.39
C ASN A 157 -10.22 -9.25 5.48
N CYS A 158 -9.39 -10.28 5.57
CA CYS A 158 -9.42 -11.44 4.69
C CYS A 158 -9.51 -12.74 5.48
N GLU A 159 -10.43 -13.62 5.06
CA GLU A 159 -10.64 -14.92 5.70
C GLU A 159 -9.41 -15.84 5.52
N GLU A 160 -8.64 -16.01 6.59
CA GLU A 160 -7.61 -17.06 6.63
C GLU A 160 -8.26 -18.42 6.86
N MET A 161 -7.83 -19.40 6.07
CA MET A 161 -8.25 -20.77 6.26
C MET A 161 -7.50 -21.38 7.46
N ASN A 162 -8.22 -21.65 8.55
CA ASN A 162 -7.71 -22.43 9.68
C ASN A 162 -8.34 -23.83 9.70
N PRO A 163 -7.60 -24.90 9.37
CA PRO A 163 -8.13 -26.26 9.41
C PRO A 163 -8.27 -26.83 10.84
N CYS A 164 -7.75 -26.13 11.85
CA CYS A 164 -7.76 -26.61 13.23
C CYS A 164 -9.09 -26.29 13.92
N GLY A 165 -9.72 -27.30 14.52
CA GLY A 165 -10.95 -27.12 15.30
C GLY A 165 -10.77 -26.36 16.62
N SER A 166 -9.53 -26.24 17.09
CA SER A 166 -9.14 -25.41 18.24
C SER A 166 -7.70 -24.94 18.05
N GLY A 167 -7.41 -23.68 18.37
CA GLY A 167 -6.11 -23.05 18.14
C GLY A 167 -5.81 -22.77 16.67
N ALA A 168 -4.67 -22.13 16.42
CA ALA A 168 -4.19 -21.81 15.07
C ALA A 168 -3.31 -22.95 14.52
N SER A 169 -3.28 -23.12 13.20
CA SER A 169 -2.32 -24.00 12.57
C SER A 169 -0.89 -23.55 12.86
N LEU A 170 0.03 -24.51 12.96
CA LEU A 170 1.45 -24.23 13.19
C LEU A 170 2.04 -23.50 11.98
N THR A 171 2.73 -22.40 12.26
CA THR A 171 3.53 -21.67 11.28
C THR A 171 5.00 -21.64 11.67
N ASP A 172 5.88 -21.49 10.68
CA ASP A 172 7.30 -21.19 10.90
C ASP A 172 7.50 -19.74 11.39
N GLU A 173 8.75 -19.35 11.63
CA GLU A 173 9.12 -17.98 12.06
C GLU A 173 8.71 -16.89 11.06
N ALA A 174 8.63 -17.24 9.78
CA ALA A 174 8.18 -16.34 8.71
C ALA A 174 6.64 -16.32 8.58
N GLY A 175 5.92 -17.08 9.41
CA GLY A 175 4.47 -17.18 9.38
C GLY A 175 3.92 -18.11 8.29
N ARG A 176 4.77 -18.90 7.62
CA ARG A 176 4.33 -19.88 6.60
C ARG A 176 3.84 -21.15 7.28
N ARG A 177 2.82 -21.78 6.69
CA ARG A 177 2.23 -23.02 7.23
C ARG A 177 3.21 -24.18 7.23
N ILE A 178 3.15 -24.97 8.30
CA ILE A 178 3.80 -26.26 8.37
C ILE A 178 2.80 -27.34 7.98
N PHE A 179 2.97 -27.86 6.75
CA PHE A 179 2.21 -28.98 6.22
C PHE A 179 2.76 -30.30 6.74
N CYS A 180 1.88 -31.28 6.91
CA CYS A 180 2.24 -32.61 7.38
C CYS A 180 1.66 -33.68 6.45
N ARG A 181 2.28 -34.86 6.43
CA ARG A 181 1.75 -36.00 5.67
C ARG A 181 0.91 -36.89 6.58
N PRO A 182 -0.26 -37.36 6.14
CA PRO A 182 -1.15 -38.19 6.95
C PRO A 182 -0.50 -39.45 7.56
N ASN A 183 0.52 -40.00 6.88
CA ASN A 183 1.13 -41.29 7.22
C ASN A 183 2.55 -41.16 7.82
N ARG A 184 2.96 -39.97 8.26
CA ARG A 184 4.28 -39.75 8.87
C ARG A 184 4.11 -39.03 10.21
N SER A 185 4.40 -39.76 11.29
CA SER A 185 4.21 -39.30 12.68
C SER A 185 5.12 -38.13 13.06
N ASP A 186 6.24 -37.96 12.36
CA ASP A 186 7.32 -37.04 12.76
C ASP A 186 7.26 -35.68 12.06
N ASP A 187 6.24 -35.45 11.22
CA ASP A 187 6.11 -34.20 10.47
C ASP A 187 5.62 -33.03 11.34
N CYS A 188 5.00 -33.32 12.50
CA CYS A 188 4.54 -32.31 13.45
C CYS A 188 5.29 -32.41 14.79
N PRO A 189 5.62 -31.28 15.45
CA PRO A 189 6.16 -31.28 16.80
C PRO A 189 5.23 -31.97 17.81
N ASN A 190 5.78 -32.41 18.95
CA ASN A 190 5.07 -33.20 19.97
C ASN A 190 3.73 -32.59 20.44
N ASP A 191 3.66 -31.26 20.54
CA ASP A 191 2.44 -30.55 20.98
C ASP A 191 1.39 -30.37 19.87
N TYR A 192 1.69 -30.85 18.67
CA TYR A 192 0.84 -30.80 17.49
C TYR A 192 0.49 -32.21 17.00
N TYR A 193 -0.59 -32.30 16.24
CA TYR A 193 -0.97 -33.48 15.49
C TYR A 193 -1.21 -33.10 14.03
N CYS A 194 -1.01 -34.05 13.12
CA CYS A 194 -1.31 -33.81 11.72
C CYS A 194 -2.82 -33.86 11.49
N HIS A 195 -3.46 -32.70 11.29
CA HIS A 195 -4.83 -32.62 10.83
C HIS A 195 -4.91 -33.11 9.39
N ARG A 196 -5.84 -34.01 9.10
CA ARG A 196 -6.05 -34.61 7.78
C ARG A 196 -7.21 -33.90 7.09
N GLY A 197 -6.89 -32.92 6.26
CA GLY A 197 -7.88 -32.15 5.51
C GLY A 197 -8.32 -32.82 4.21
N SER A 198 -9.27 -32.19 3.51
CA SER A 198 -9.74 -32.63 2.18
C SER A 198 -8.77 -32.30 1.04
N SER A 199 -7.78 -31.45 1.31
CA SER A 199 -6.76 -30.99 0.37
C SER A 199 -5.39 -30.89 1.05
N PHE A 200 -4.33 -30.72 0.25
CA PHE A 200 -3.01 -30.43 0.80
C PHE A 200 -3.01 -29.15 1.65
N LEU A 201 -3.72 -28.11 1.22
CA LEU A 201 -3.86 -26.84 1.95
C LEU A 201 -4.53 -27.00 3.32
N THR A 202 -5.41 -27.99 3.49
CA THR A 202 -6.11 -28.25 4.76
C THR A 202 -5.44 -29.34 5.61
N THR A 203 -4.32 -29.89 5.15
CA THR A 203 -3.56 -30.93 5.86
C THR A 203 -2.33 -30.31 6.54
N GLN A 204 -2.48 -29.93 7.81
CA GLN A 204 -1.51 -29.11 8.54
C GLN A 204 -1.34 -29.57 10.00
N CYS A 205 -0.27 -29.12 10.65
CA CYS A 205 -0.06 -29.36 12.07
C CYS A 205 -1.00 -28.49 12.92
N CYS A 206 -1.91 -29.13 13.65
CA CYS A 206 -2.86 -28.49 14.56
C CYS A 206 -2.52 -28.80 16.02
N PRO A 207 -2.78 -27.87 16.95
CA PRO A 207 -2.43 -28.07 18.36
C PRO A 207 -3.32 -29.15 18.98
N ARG A 208 -2.74 -30.00 19.82
CA ARG A 208 -3.50 -30.99 20.59
C ARG A 208 -4.34 -30.27 21.67
N GLN A 209 -5.57 -30.73 21.93
CA GLN A 209 -6.49 -30.08 22.87
C GLN A 209 -5.85 -29.89 24.27
N GLY A 210 -6.00 -28.69 24.85
CA GLY A 210 -5.63 -28.41 26.24
C GLY A 210 -4.42 -27.48 26.46
N LYS A 211 -3.78 -26.96 25.41
CA LYS A 211 -2.73 -25.94 25.55
C LYS A 211 -3.08 -24.65 24.80
N PRO A 212 -3.37 -23.54 25.49
CA PRO A 212 -3.35 -22.22 24.88
C PRO A 212 -1.91 -21.82 24.52
N PHE A 213 -1.82 -21.13 23.39
CA PHE A 213 -0.70 -20.46 22.75
C PHE A 213 0.49 -20.07 23.65
N PHE A 214 1.65 -20.73 23.52
CA PHE A 214 2.98 -20.14 23.74
C PHE A 214 4.05 -21.01 23.07
N GLN A 215 4.56 -20.60 21.90
CA GLN A 215 6.01 -20.51 21.63
C GLN A 215 6.25 -20.11 20.17
N LYS A 216 6.84 -18.91 20.00
CA LYS A 216 7.87 -18.75 18.97
C LYS A 216 9.01 -19.67 19.39
N ILE A 217 9.33 -20.66 18.55
CA ILE A 217 10.52 -21.50 18.75
C ILE A 217 11.75 -20.59 18.49
N PRO A 218 12.82 -20.68 19.30
CA PRO A 218 14.05 -19.90 19.10
C PRO A 218 14.86 -20.32 17.87
#